data_AF-A0A7J7ZVE3-F1
#
_entry.id   AF-A0A7J7ZVE3-F1
#
_cell.length_a   1.000
_cell.length_b   1.000
_cell.length_c   1.000
_cell.angle_alpha   90.00
_cell.angle_beta   90.00
_cell.angle_gamma   90.00
#
_symmetry.space_group_name_H-M   'P 1'
#
loop_
_entity.id
_entity.type
_entity.pdbx_description
1 polymer ?
#
loop_
_entity_poly.entity_id
_entity_poly.type
_entity_poly.pdbx_seq_one_letter_code
_entity_poly.pdbx_strand_id
1 'polypeptide(L)' 'MEAALALEKNLNQALLELHALGSTRADPHLCDFLENHFLDEEVKLIKKMGEP' A
#
# COMPACT_ATOMS: atom_id res chain seq x y z
N MET A 1 11.43 12.11 -11.03
CA MET A 1 10.99 11.42 -9.79
C MET A 1 9.47 11.41 -9.66
N GLU A 2 8.76 12.45 -10.12
CA GLU A 2 7.30 12.56 -10.07
C GLU A 2 6.54 11.37 -10.67
N ALA A 3 6.97 10.83 -11.82
CA ALA A 3 6.33 9.66 -12.43
C ALA A 3 6.44 8.40 -11.57
N ALA A 4 7.59 8.17 -10.91
CA ALA A 4 7.76 7.06 -9.98
C ALA A 4 6.87 7.27 -8.74
N LEU A 5 6.88 8.47 -8.14
CA LEU A 5 6.01 8.80 -7.01
C LEU A 5 4.52 8.63 -7.33
N ALA A 6 4.09 8.96 -8.54
CA ALA A 6 2.72 8.71 -8.99
C ALA A 6 2.41 7.21 -9.09
N LEU A 7 3.36 6.40 -9.56
CA LEU A 7 3.21 4.95 -9.61
C LEU A 7 3.11 4.33 -8.21
N GLU A 8 3.95 4.75 -7.27
CA GLU A 8 3.92 4.27 -5.88
C GLU A 8 2.61 4.63 -5.19
N LYS A 9 2.11 5.86 -5.38
CA LYS A 9 0.79 6.25 -4.85
C LYS A 9 -0.34 5.39 -5.41
N ASN A 10 -0.29 5.07 -6.70
CA ASN A 10 -1.28 4.19 -7.33
C ASN A 10 -1.17 2.75 -6.81
N LEU A 11 0.05 2.24 -6.60
CA LEU A 11 0.29 0.92 -6.03
C LEU A 11 -0.25 0.83 -4.60
N ASN A 12 0.06 1.81 -3.74
CA ASN A 12 -0.46 1.88 -2.38
C ASN A 12 -2.00 1.91 -2.36
N GLN A 13 -2.63 2.67 -3.25
CA GLN A 13 -4.09 2.69 -3.37
C GLN A 13 -4.67 1.32 -3.76
N ALA A 14 -4.05 0.63 -4.72
CA ALA A 14 -4.47 -0.72 -5.12
C ALA A 14 -4.32 -1.74 -3.98
N LEU A 15 -3.27 -1.62 -3.16
CA LEU A 15 -3.05 -2.47 -1.98
C LEU A 15 -4.11 -2.22 -0.89
N LEU A 16 -4.49 -0.96 -0.67
CA LEU A 16 -5.57 -0.60 0.26
C LEU A 16 -6.94 -1.14 -0.20
N GLU A 17 -7.21 -1.09 -1.50
CA GLU A 17 -8.44 -1.68 -2.06
C GLU A 17 -8.47 -3.20 -1.90
N LEU A 18 -7.34 -3.88 -2.12
CA LEU A 18 -7.22 -5.31 -1.90
C LEU A 18 -7.39 -5.67 -0.42
N HIS A 19 -6.83 -4.87 0.50
CA HIS A 19 -7.01 -5.04 1.94
C HIS A 19 -8.49 -4.88 2.36
N ALA A 20 -9.17 -3.86 1.83
CA ALA A 20 -10.60 -3.65 2.08
C ALA A 20 -11.45 -4.82 1.56
N LEU A 21 -11.07 -5.40 0.41
CA LEU A 21 -11.70 -6.60 -0.12
C LEU A 21 -11.46 -7.82 0.79
N GLY A 22 -10.22 -8.03 1.26
CA GLY A 22 -9.88 -9.07 2.24
C GLY A 22 -10.69 -8.95 3.53
N SER A 23 -10.80 -7.73 4.05
CA SER A 23 -11.62 -7.40 5.23
C SER A 23 -13.10 -7.74 5.01
N THR A 24 -13.65 -7.35 3.85
CA THR A 24 -15.05 -7.65 3.47
C THR A 24 -15.31 -9.14 3.35
N ARG A 25 -14.30 -9.91 2.92
CA ARG A 25 -14.38 -11.37 2.78
C ARG A 25 -14.03 -12.13 4.07
N ALA A 26 -13.76 -11.41 5.16
CA ALA A 26 -13.30 -11.97 6.44
C ALA A 26 -12.07 -12.89 6.25
N ASP A 27 -11.10 -12.45 5.45
CA ASP A 27 -9.81 -13.12 5.26
C ASP A 27 -8.72 -12.38 6.05
N PRO A 28 -8.55 -12.68 7.35
CA PRO A 28 -7.55 -12.02 8.19
C PRO A 28 -6.12 -12.30 7.74
N HIS A 29 -5.86 -13.47 7.15
CA HIS A 29 -4.52 -13.81 6.69
C HIS A 29 -4.08 -12.92 5.52
N LEU A 30 -4.99 -12.62 4.59
CA LEU A 30 -4.73 -11.67 3.52
C LEU A 30 -4.50 -10.25 4.06
N CYS A 31 -5.32 -9.79 4.99
CA CYS A 31 -5.16 -8.48 5.61
C CYS A 31 -3.82 -8.35 6.33
N ASP A 32 -3.48 -9.31 7.20
CA ASP A 32 -2.22 -9.35 7.93
C ASP A 32 -1.02 -9.39 6.98
N PHE A 33 -1.11 -10.14 5.87
CA PHE A 33 -0.05 -10.20 4.87
C PHE A 33 0.17 -8.84 4.19
N LEU A 34 -0.90 -8.14 3.80
CA LEU A 34 -0.81 -6.84 3.14
C LEU A 34 -0.27 -5.75 4.07
N GLU A 35 -0.71 -5.74 5.34
CA GLU A 35 -0.25 -4.80 6.35
C GLU A 35 1.24 -4.97 6.64
N ASN A 36 1.67 -6.20 6.99
CA ASN A 36 3.03 -6.46 7.46
C ASN A 36 4.10 -6.43 6.36
N HIS A 37 3.73 -6.70 5.11
CA HIS A 37 4.71 -6.85 4.02
C HIS A 37 4.70 -5.73 2.99
N PHE A 38 3.61 -4.97 2.86
CA PHE A 38 3.47 -4.00 1.77
C PHE A 38 3.06 -2.61 2.25
N LEU A 39 1.95 -2.48 2.97
CA LEU A 39 1.36 -1.17 3.28
C LEU A 39 2.30 -0.27 4.09
N ASP A 40 2.99 -0.82 5.09
CA ASP A 40 3.96 -0.05 5.88
C ASP A 40 5.18 0.41 5.05
N GLU A 41 5.67 -0.43 4.16
CA GLU A 41 6.83 -0.12 3.32
C GLU A 41 6.49 0.90 2.23
N GLU A 42 5.32 0.77 1.60
CA GLU A 42 4.80 1.74 0.63
C GLU A 42 4.67 3.14 1.23
N VAL A 43 4.11 3.25 2.44
CA VAL A 43 3.98 4.54 3.14
C VAL A 43 5.34 5.16 3.43
N LYS A 44 6.34 4.38 3.85
CA LYS A 44 7.71 4.87 4.08
C LYS A 44 8.34 5.35 2.77
N LEU A 45 8.16 4.60 1.70
CA LEU A 45 8.75 4.89 0.40
C LEU A 45 8.14 6.14 -0.25
N ILE A 46 6.81 6.27 -0.25
CA ILE A 46 6.10 7.46 -0.74
C ILE A 46 6.53 8.71 0.03
N LYS A 47 6.67 8.63 1.37
CA LYS A 47 7.15 9.75 2.19
C LYS A 47 8.56 10.15 1.79
N LYS A 48 9.49 9.19 1.73
CA LYS A 48 10.88 9.43 1.33
C LYS A 48 11.02 10.04 -0.07
N MET A 49 10.14 9.66 -1.00
CA MET A 49 10.13 10.22 -2.36
C MET A 49 9.48 11.61 -2.47
N GLY A 50 8.68 12.01 -1.48
CA GLY A 50 8.02 13.32 -1.42
C GLY A 50 8.76 14.35 -0.55
N GLU A 51 9.83 13.95 0.12
CA GLU A 51 10.73 14.88 0.83
C GLU A 51 11.50 15.75 -0.19
N PRO A 52 11.58 17.08 0.03
CA PRO A 52 12.28 18.00 -0.86
C PRO A 52 13.81 17.86 -0.82
#